data_AF-A0A8C1PX87-F1
#
_entry.id   AF-A0A8C1PX87-F1
#
_cell.length_a   1.000
_cell.length_b   1.000
_cell.length_c   1.000
_cell.angle_alpha   90.00
_cell.angle_beta   90.00
_cell.angle_gamma   90.00
#
_symmetry.space_group_name_H-M   'P 1'
#
loop_
_entity.id
_entity.type
_entity.pdbx_description
1 polymer ?
#
loop_
_entity_poly.entity_id
_entity_poly.type
_entity_poly.pdbx_seq_one_letter_code
_entity_poly.pdbx_strand_id
1 'polypeptide(L)' 'MPPKDPCQKQACAIQKCLQANKYIERLCEDVIQAMRKCCEAHAGENSVCCSGFTKQHESTDTKTVL' A
#
# COMPACT_ATOMS: atom_id res chain seq x y z
N MET A 1 -17.12 19.24 2.90
CA MET A 1 -16.30 18.27 2.13
C MET A 1 -16.21 17.00 2.96
N PRO A 2 -16.27 15.80 2.36
CA PRO A 2 -15.94 14.59 3.10
C PRO A 2 -14.52 14.68 3.67
N PRO A 3 -14.25 14.08 4.85
CA PRO A 3 -12.89 13.99 5.37
C PRO A 3 -11.97 13.34 4.34
N LYS A 4 -10.75 13.85 4.19
CA LYS A 4 -9.74 13.21 3.34
C LYS A 4 -9.41 11.85 3.91
N ASP A 5 -9.27 10.85 3.05
CA ASP A 5 -8.82 9.52 3.45
C ASP A 5 -7.39 9.64 4.04
N PRO A 6 -7.14 9.07 5.23
CA PRO A 6 -5.87 9.28 5.95
C PRO A 6 -4.67 8.71 5.19
N CYS A 7 -4.86 7.71 4.33
CA CYS A 7 -3.80 7.09 3.54
C CYS A 7 -3.82 7.52 2.06
N GLN A 8 -4.63 8.51 1.70
CA GLN A 8 -4.70 9.03 0.33
C GLN A 8 -3.35 9.53 -0.18
N LYS A 9 -2.52 10.12 0.69
CA LYS A 9 -1.20 10.65 0.31
C LYS A 9 -0.28 9.52 -0.20
N GLN A 10 -0.25 8.40 0.50
CA GLN A 10 0.56 7.23 0.16
C GLN A 10 0.00 6.52 -1.08
N ALA A 11 -1.33 6.39 -1.17
CA ALA A 11 -1.98 5.85 -2.37
C ALA A 11 -1.63 6.65 -3.63
N CYS A 12 -1.68 7.98 -3.56
CA CYS A 12 -1.27 8.84 -4.66
C CYS A 12 0.23 8.73 -4.98
N ALA A 13 1.09 8.52 -3.97
CA ALA A 13 2.53 8.32 -4.18
C ALA A 13 2.81 7.01 -4.93
N ILE A 14 2.10 5.93 -4.60
CA ILE A 14 2.19 4.66 -5.33
C ILE A 14 1.83 4.86 -6.79
N GLN A 15 0.70 5.50 -7.10
CA GLN A 15 0.28 5.73 -8.49
C GLN A 15 1.31 6.54 -9.28
N LYS A 16 1.87 7.60 -8.69
CA LYS A 16 2.94 8.39 -9.33
C LYS A 16 4.19 7.55 -9.58
N CYS A 17 4.60 6.75 -8.60
CA CYS A 17 5.77 5.89 -8.74
C CYS A 17 5.57 4.85 -9.85
N LEU A 18 4.40 4.20 -9.89
CA LEU A 18 4.07 3.21 -10.91
C LEU A 18 4.09 3.84 -12.31
N GLN A 19 3.49 5.02 -12.49
CA GLN A 19 3.52 5.73 -13.76
C GLN A 19 4.96 6.06 -14.20
N ALA A 20 5.82 6.51 -13.27
CA ALA A 20 7.22 6.80 -13.57
C ALA A 20 8.05 5.56 -13.88
N ASN A 21 7.71 4.41 -13.29
CA ASN A 21 8.46 3.16 -13.39
C ASN A 21 7.82 2.13 -14.32
N LYS A 22 6.96 2.56 -15.25
CA LYS A 22 6.27 1.67 -16.21
C LYS A 22 5.53 0.51 -15.51
N TYR A 23 4.94 0.81 -14.35
CA TYR A 23 4.19 -0.12 -13.51
C TYR A 23 5.02 -1.29 -12.95
N ILE A 24 6.35 -1.15 -12.89
CA ILE A 24 7.23 -2.14 -12.25
C ILE A 24 7.17 -1.92 -10.73
N GLU A 25 6.31 -2.68 -10.04
CA GLU A 25 6.03 -2.50 -8.60
C GLU A 25 7.27 -2.60 -7.70
N ARG A 26 8.23 -3.48 -8.01
CA ARG A 26 9.47 -3.65 -7.22
C ARG A 26 10.30 -2.35 -7.11
N LEU A 27 10.13 -1.41 -8.05
CA LEU A 27 10.81 -0.11 -8.02
C LEU A 27 10.09 0.91 -7.14
N CYS A 28 8.90 0.56 -6.63
CA CYS A 28 8.03 1.36 -5.77
C CYS A 28 7.84 0.73 -4.39
N GLU A 29 8.69 -0.22 -4.01
CA GLU A 29 8.59 -0.97 -2.75
C GLU A 29 8.58 -0.04 -1.54
N ASP A 30 9.36 1.04 -1.58
CA ASP A 30 9.45 2.05 -0.52
C ASP A 30 8.09 2.74 -0.26
N VAL A 31 7.41 3.18 -1.32
CA VAL A 31 6.10 3.85 -1.22
C VAL A 31 4.97 2.86 -0.91
N ILE A 32 5.11 1.60 -1.35
CA ILE A 32 4.20 0.50 -1.00
C ILE A 32 4.31 0.17 0.50
N GLN A 33 5.53 0.08 1.04
CA GLN A 33 5.74 -0.11 2.48
C GLN A 33 5.23 1.06 3.31
N ALA A 34 5.37 2.30 2.82
CA ALA A 34 4.79 3.46 3.49
C ALA A 34 3.25 3.38 3.56
N MET A 35 2.61 2.85 2.51
CA MET A 35 1.17 2.61 2.50
C MET A 35 0.76 1.51 3.49
N ARG A 36 1.52 0.40 3.57
CA ARG A 36 1.30 -0.66 4.58
C ARG A 36 1.32 -0.10 6.00
N LYS A 37 2.37 0.66 6.34
CA LYS A 37 2.48 1.32 7.65
C LYS A 37 1.34 2.29 7.92
N CYS A 38 0.86 3.01 6.91
CA CYS A 38 -0.31 3.87 7.05
C CYS A 38 -1.55 3.05 7.41
N CYS A 39 -1.79 1.96 6.70
CA CYS A 39 -2.93 1.10 6.97
C CYS A 39 -2.86 0.42 8.33
N GLU A 40 -1.69 -0.07 8.74
CA GLU A 40 -1.46 -0.62 10.09
C GLU A 40 -1.76 0.41 11.17
N ALA A 41 -1.29 1.66 11.02
CA ALA A 41 -1.50 2.73 11.99
C ALA A 41 -2.98 3.12 12.17
N HIS A 42 -3.81 2.88 11.15
CA HIS A 42 -5.25 3.12 11.20
C HIS A 42 -6.08 1.85 11.39
N ALA A 43 -5.45 0.71 11.71
CA ALA A 43 -6.07 -0.62 11.75
C ALA A 43 -6.85 -0.98 10.46
N GLY A 44 -6.52 -0.33 9.34
CA GLY A 44 -7.29 -0.38 8.09
C GLY A 44 -8.70 0.19 8.18
N GLU A 45 -9.09 0.73 9.33
CA GLU A 45 -10.37 1.37 9.56
C GLU A 45 -10.32 2.79 9.03
N ASN A 46 -11.43 3.27 8.45
CA ASN A 46 -11.57 4.65 7.96
C ASN A 46 -10.68 5.05 6.77
N SER A 47 -10.10 4.09 6.03
CA SER A 47 -9.41 4.35 4.76
C SER A 47 -9.85 3.38 3.67
N VAL A 48 -10.49 3.91 2.62
CA VAL A 48 -10.80 3.18 1.39
C VAL A 48 -9.51 2.75 0.70
N CYS A 49 -8.46 3.58 0.76
CA CYS A 49 -7.15 3.27 0.18
C CYS A 49 -6.52 2.01 0.80
N CYS A 50 -6.86 1.67 2.04
CA CYS A 50 -6.34 0.49 2.74
C CYS A 50 -7.05 -0.83 2.41
N SER A 51 -8.16 -0.81 1.69
CA SER A 51 -8.93 -2.01 1.35
C SER A 51 -8.13 -3.09 0.59
N GLY A 52 -7.10 -2.68 -0.16
CA GLY A 52 -6.17 -3.59 -0.85
C GLY A 52 -4.97 -4.05 -0.01
N PHE A 53 -4.74 -3.44 1.16
CA PHE A 53 -3.56 -3.66 2.00
C PHE A 53 -3.84 -4.48 3.26
N THR A 54 -5.08 -4.44 3.77
CA THR A 54 -5.48 -5.14 5.01
C THR A 54 -5.59 -6.66 4.88
N LYS A 55 -5.61 -7.23 3.66
CA LYS A 55 -5.74 -8.68 3.44
C LYS A 55 -4.42 -9.47 3.56
N GLN A 56 -3.31 -8.82 3.93
CA GLN A 56 -1.96 -9.42 3.81
C GLN A 56 -1.23 -9.70 5.13
N HIS A 57 -1.93 -9.80 6.26
CA HIS A 57 -1.35 -10.43 7.46
C HIS A 57 -1.36 -11.98 7.40
N GLU A 58 -1.87 -12.59 6.32
CA GLU A 58 -1.91 -14.06 6.12
C GLU A 58 -1.02 -14.56 4.96
N SER A 59 -0.06 -13.77 4.49
CA SER A 59 0.84 -14.20 3.41
C SER A 59 2.27 -13.67 3.60
N THR A 60 2.85 -13.90 4.77
CA THR A 60 4.30 -14.04 4.85
C THR A 60 4.68 -15.42 4.33
N ASP A 61 5.57 -15.44 3.34
CA ASP A 61 6.62 -16.46 3.24
C ASP A 61 6.19 -17.90 2.88
N THR A 62 6.01 -18.17 1.57
CA THR A 62 6.37 -19.49 1.02
C THR A 62 7.36 -19.29 -0.13
N LYS A 63 8.61 -19.08 0.26
CA LYS A 63 9.75 -19.91 -0.14
C LYS A 63 9.79 -20.36 -1.61
N THR A 64 10.66 -19.72 -2.39
CA THR A 64 11.52 -20.45 -3.32
C THR A 64 12.25 -21.54 -2.54
N VAL A 65 11.87 -22.82 -2.68
CA VAL A 65 12.75 -24.00 -2.61
C VAL A 65 12.05 -25.18 -3.32
N LEU A 66 12.80 -25.77 -4.26
CA LEU A 66 12.56 -26.96 -5.10
C LEU A 66 11.67 -26.80 -6.33
#